data_AF-A0A9Q0YHG0-F1
#
_entry.id   AF-A0A9Q0YHG0-F1
#
_cell.length_a   1.000
_cell.length_b   1.000
_cell.length_c   1.000
_cell.angle_alpha   90.00
_cell.angle_beta   90.00
_cell.angle_gamma   90.00
#
_symmetry.space_group_name_H-M   'P 1'
#
loop_
_entity.id
_entity.type
_entity.pdbx_description
1 polymer ?
#
loop_
_entity_poly.entity_id
_entity_poly.type
_entity_poly.pdbx_seq_one_letter_code
_entity_poly.pdbx_strand_id
1 'polypeptide(L)'
;MDFQEVTLLINNSREKFKTRVPIMLMVVMWSLGIIDWSPPRCDGNQYYLYCPFIGRSRLHRKVTFVVSVGWVFTTAPTAYFGAITYFVCFFGLKEHFLRFVIVVVCYQPSLISGTIIFISAFFINRCKKSDIDEFNMSWINLFQESVFLQRINFIKKFNMFILPRLAVYVFFNICSLAVSFVILLLYIEVYNDCLTWVSYIWTASEFIGLIYLAQFCYFLYLYRVSLEEQFKETERFTKGNAGKLEDCTKKVKNLFCSYFQLRKLFLLWLSIIFFSITFGIAAYATWSYKKPEVQTNSTVLPTQYPIHPKGIKKYCPYSCDDPKYFENQHHLLIYNVLAFAKLLIPAVLSFSVMRGLDIKYMWNRFILRLRLISTTDHLDFWNTLIRYTKDLHPENQLDTKLRFIIPVLGLAFGFLGGWKSHE
;
A
#
# COMPACT_ATOMS: atom_id res chain seq x y z
N MET A 1 4.93 44.06 -14.69
CA MET A 1 5.73 43.09 -13.92
C MET A 1 7.01 42.87 -14.67
N ASP A 2 8.13 43.31 -14.09
CA ASP A 2 9.44 43.15 -14.69
C ASP A 2 9.88 41.68 -14.68
N PHE A 3 10.63 41.25 -15.69
CA PHE A 3 11.10 39.88 -15.81
C PHE A 3 11.95 39.45 -14.59
N GLN A 4 12.68 40.40 -13.99
CA GLN A 4 13.40 40.17 -12.73
C GLN A 4 12.47 39.89 -11.55
N GLU A 5 11.33 40.58 -11.46
CA GLU A 5 10.36 40.45 -10.37
C GLU A 5 9.64 39.08 -10.42
N VAL A 6 9.31 38.62 -11.63
CA VAL A 6 8.77 37.27 -11.87
C VAL A 6 9.81 36.20 -11.52
N THR A 7 11.09 36.42 -11.88
CA THR A 7 12.18 35.48 -11.56
C THR A 7 12.43 35.40 -10.05
N LEU A 8 12.31 36.53 -9.34
CA LEU A 8 12.46 36.61 -7.87
C LEU A 8 11.28 35.94 -7.15
N LEU A 9 10.05 36.10 -7.64
CA LEU A 9 8.86 35.36 -7.15
C LEU A 9 8.95 33.85 -7.41
N ILE A 10 9.46 33.44 -8.58
CA ILE A 10 9.71 32.02 -8.90
C ILE A 10 10.81 31.44 -8.01
N ASN A 11 11.87 32.21 -7.72
CA ASN A 11 12.95 31.77 -6.83
C ASN A 11 12.51 31.72 -5.36
N ASN A 12 11.76 32.72 -4.87
CA ASN A 12 11.22 32.73 -3.51
C ASN A 12 10.15 31.65 -3.28
N SER A 13 9.31 31.38 -4.28
CA SER A 13 8.38 30.26 -4.22
C SER A 13 9.15 28.93 -4.23
N ARG A 14 10.14 28.74 -5.11
CA ARG A 14 11.03 27.55 -5.08
C ARG A 14 11.69 27.36 -3.72
N GLU A 15 12.22 28.42 -3.11
CA GLU A 15 12.84 28.42 -1.78
C GLU A 15 11.86 27.98 -0.68
N LYS A 16 10.66 28.62 -0.62
CA LYS A 16 9.59 28.24 0.31
C LYS A 16 9.04 26.83 0.08
N PHE A 17 9.11 26.34 -1.16
CA PHE A 17 8.74 24.96 -1.47
C PHE A 17 9.84 23.98 -1.05
N LYS A 18 11.14 24.37 -1.02
CA LYS A 18 12.26 23.50 -0.60
C LYS A 18 12.08 22.96 0.81
N THR A 19 11.52 23.79 1.67
CA THR A 19 11.34 23.51 3.08
C THR A 19 10.08 22.67 3.36
N ARG A 20 9.10 22.63 2.44
CA ARG A 20 7.81 21.95 2.65
C ARG A 20 7.80 20.45 2.32
N VAL A 21 8.65 19.98 1.41
CA VAL A 21 8.73 18.54 1.07
C VAL A 21 9.29 17.67 2.20
N PRO A 22 10.36 18.07 2.89
CA PRO A 22 10.81 17.37 4.10
C PRO A 22 9.69 17.26 5.12
N ILE A 23 8.89 18.32 5.29
CA ILE A 23 7.76 18.35 6.22
C ILE A 23 6.69 17.32 5.82
N MET A 24 6.29 17.23 4.55
CA MET A 24 5.30 16.23 4.13
C MET A 24 5.80 14.79 4.25
N LEU A 25 7.07 14.56 3.92
CA LEU A 25 7.70 13.26 4.13
C LEU A 25 7.73 12.89 5.62
N MET A 26 8.05 13.87 6.46
CA MET A 26 8.07 13.72 7.91
C MET A 26 6.67 13.48 8.46
N VAL A 27 5.64 14.15 7.93
CA VAL A 27 4.23 13.93 8.27
C VAL A 27 3.81 12.51 7.91
N VAL A 28 4.18 12.01 6.73
CA VAL A 28 3.88 10.63 6.30
C VAL A 28 4.59 9.63 7.19
N MET A 29 5.87 9.83 7.49
CA MET A 29 6.57 8.93 8.39
C MET A 29 6.03 8.98 9.82
N TRP A 30 5.63 10.16 10.28
CA TRP A 30 5.02 10.34 11.59
C TRP A 30 3.66 9.65 11.66
N SER A 31 2.84 9.77 10.62
CA SER A 31 1.54 9.10 10.54
C SER A 31 1.68 7.58 10.38
N LEU A 32 2.75 7.12 9.71
CA LEU A 32 3.15 5.71 9.67
C LEU A 32 3.84 5.24 10.97
N GLY A 33 4.13 6.16 11.88
CA GLY A 33 4.74 5.89 13.17
C GLY A 33 6.22 5.54 13.16
N ILE A 34 6.95 5.98 12.14
CA ILE A 34 8.35 5.66 11.91
C ILE A 34 9.29 6.72 12.53
N ILE A 35 8.88 8.00 12.59
CA ILE A 35 9.70 9.10 13.15
C ILE A 35 8.96 9.94 14.18
N ASP A 36 9.72 10.62 15.05
CA ASP A 36 9.21 11.58 16.04
C ASP A 36 9.04 12.98 15.43
N TRP A 37 8.04 13.74 15.90
CA TRP A 37 7.77 15.14 15.51
C TRP A 37 8.52 16.15 16.40
N SER A 38 9.37 15.68 17.30
CA SER A 38 10.13 16.56 18.19
C SER A 38 11.02 17.50 17.37
N PRO A 39 10.93 18.83 17.60
CA PRO A 39 11.79 19.78 16.91
C PRO A 39 13.24 19.47 17.30
N PRO A 40 14.18 19.43 16.35
CA PRO A 40 15.59 19.27 16.68
C PRO A 40 15.99 20.44 17.59
N ARG A 41 16.34 20.17 18.85
CA ARG A 41 17.05 21.15 19.68
C ARG A 41 18.49 21.19 19.18
N CYS A 42 18.76 22.15 18.32
CA CYS A 42 20.13 22.55 18.00
C CYS A 42 20.59 23.48 19.11
N ASP A 43 21.57 23.06 19.91
CA ASP A 43 22.29 24.01 20.76
C ASP A 43 23.00 25.03 19.86
N GLY A 44 22.91 26.30 20.25
CA GLY A 44 23.19 27.45 19.41
C GLY A 44 24.61 27.46 18.83
N ASN A 45 24.68 27.98 17.60
CA ASN A 45 25.86 28.46 16.85
C ASN A 45 26.40 27.64 15.67
N GLN A 46 25.64 26.71 15.09
CA GLN A 46 25.92 26.28 13.71
C GLN A 46 24.66 26.26 12.84
N TYR A 47 24.72 27.04 11.76
CA TYR A 47 23.70 27.13 10.73
C TYR A 47 23.46 25.76 10.08
N TYR A 48 22.26 25.23 10.31
CA TYR A 48 21.49 24.29 9.49
C TYR A 48 22.23 23.10 8.85
N LEU A 49 22.07 21.91 9.43
CA LEU A 49 21.31 20.77 8.86
C LEU A 49 21.78 19.45 9.49
N TYR A 50 20.92 18.89 10.36
CA TYR A 50 21.02 17.57 11.00
C TYR A 50 21.87 17.49 12.28
N CYS A 51 21.31 17.99 13.38
CA CYS A 51 21.51 17.28 14.65
C CYS A 51 20.89 15.88 14.48
N PRO A 52 21.67 14.79 14.61
CA PRO A 52 21.07 13.46 14.73
C PRO A 52 20.15 13.45 15.95
N PHE A 53 18.98 12.80 15.84
CA PHE A 53 17.96 12.64 16.89
C PHE A 53 18.47 11.79 18.08
N ILE A 54 19.55 12.24 18.72
CA ILE A 54 20.17 11.60 19.87
C ILE A 54 19.78 12.40 21.10
N GLY A 55 18.67 11.98 21.72
CA GLY A 55 18.32 12.40 23.07
C GLY A 55 16.92 12.99 23.19
N ARG A 56 16.00 12.18 23.71
CA ARG A 56 14.56 12.44 23.98
C ARG A 56 13.71 12.56 22.70
N SER A 57 12.65 11.77 22.50
CA SER A 57 11.69 11.29 23.49
C SER A 57 11.46 9.75 23.43
N ARG A 58 11.88 9.03 24.47
CA ARG A 58 11.44 7.63 24.68
C ARG A 58 9.91 7.54 24.76
N LEU A 59 9.25 8.62 25.20
CA LEU A 59 7.81 8.65 25.37
C LEU A 59 7.06 8.69 24.03
N HIS A 60 7.45 9.49 23.03
CA HIS A 60 6.74 9.47 21.75
C HIS A 60 7.04 8.22 20.94
N ARG A 61 8.28 7.74 20.89
CA ARG A 61 8.53 6.40 20.30
C ARG A 61 7.66 5.32 20.95
N LYS A 62 7.43 5.42 22.26
CA LYS A 62 6.45 4.56 22.97
C LYS A 62 5.01 4.85 22.57
N VAL A 63 4.56 6.09 22.47
CA VAL A 63 3.19 6.44 22.06
C VAL A 63 2.92 6.00 20.64
N THR A 64 3.81 6.31 19.70
CA THR A 64 3.73 5.90 18.31
C THR A 64 3.74 4.38 18.16
N PHE A 65 4.65 3.69 18.87
CA PHE A 65 4.61 2.23 18.98
C PHE A 65 3.27 1.76 19.56
N VAL A 66 2.77 2.37 20.63
CA VAL A 66 1.49 2.02 21.27
C VAL A 66 0.29 2.30 20.35
N VAL A 67 0.34 3.32 19.49
CA VAL A 67 -0.70 3.62 18.50
C VAL A 67 -0.65 2.63 17.34
N SER A 68 0.53 2.27 16.83
CA SER A 68 0.68 1.22 15.81
C SER A 68 0.36 -0.17 16.35
N VAL A 69 0.73 -0.47 17.60
CA VAL A 69 0.28 -1.65 18.37
C VAL A 69 -1.23 -1.59 18.50
N GLY A 70 -1.77 -0.46 18.95
CA GLY A 70 -3.21 -0.23 19.07
C GLY A 70 -3.93 -0.53 17.77
N TRP A 71 -3.42 -0.05 16.63
CA TRP A 71 -3.93 -0.37 15.31
C TRP A 71 -3.95 -1.87 15.01
N VAL A 72 -2.83 -2.57 15.22
CA VAL A 72 -2.78 -4.02 14.92
C VAL A 72 -3.54 -4.87 15.92
N PHE A 73 -3.69 -4.45 17.17
CA PHE A 73 -4.43 -5.22 18.17
C PHE A 73 -5.91 -4.86 18.23
N THR A 74 -6.31 -3.68 17.79
CA THR A 74 -7.72 -3.30 17.70
C THR A 74 -8.23 -3.53 16.29
N THR A 75 -7.62 -2.92 15.28
CA THR A 75 -8.25 -2.74 13.98
C THR A 75 -8.17 -3.97 13.09
N ALA A 76 -7.02 -4.67 13.08
CA ALA A 76 -6.91 -5.93 12.35
C ALA A 76 -7.75 -7.05 12.98
N PRO A 77 -7.68 -7.33 14.30
CA PRO A 77 -8.56 -8.29 14.97
C PRO A 77 -10.03 -7.93 14.88
N THR A 78 -10.41 -6.65 15.00
CA THR A 78 -11.81 -6.25 14.78
C THR A 78 -12.23 -6.49 13.33
N ALA A 79 -11.35 -6.26 12.36
CA ALA A 79 -11.64 -6.55 10.97
C ALA A 79 -11.74 -8.07 10.69
N TYR A 80 -10.86 -8.88 11.27
CA TYR A 80 -10.92 -10.33 11.15
C TYR A 80 -12.11 -10.93 11.90
N PHE A 81 -12.40 -10.43 13.10
CA PHE A 81 -13.55 -10.83 13.89
C PHE A 81 -14.84 -10.47 13.15
N GLY A 82 -14.98 -9.24 12.65
CA GLY A 82 -16.13 -8.85 11.84
C GLY A 82 -16.27 -9.70 10.58
N ALA A 83 -15.16 -10.02 9.89
CA ALA A 83 -15.17 -10.93 8.75
C ALA A 83 -15.60 -12.36 9.12
N ILE A 84 -15.10 -12.90 10.23
CA ILE A 84 -15.45 -14.25 10.72
C ILE A 84 -16.89 -14.29 11.19
N THR A 85 -17.35 -13.30 11.97
CA THR A 85 -18.75 -13.19 12.40
C THR A 85 -19.66 -13.06 11.20
N TYR A 86 -19.31 -12.22 10.22
CA TYR A 86 -20.06 -12.10 8.97
C TYR A 86 -20.12 -13.44 8.23
N PHE A 87 -18.98 -14.10 8.07
CA PHE A 87 -18.91 -15.42 7.45
C PHE A 87 -19.80 -16.40 8.19
N VAL A 88 -19.68 -16.55 9.52
CA VAL A 88 -20.49 -17.49 10.31
C VAL A 88 -21.99 -17.17 10.24
N CYS A 89 -22.37 -15.90 10.25
CA CYS A 89 -23.77 -15.48 10.21
C CYS A 89 -24.42 -15.70 8.83
N PHE A 90 -23.65 -15.51 7.75
CA PHE A 90 -24.22 -15.43 6.40
C PHE A 90 -23.62 -16.47 5.43
N PHE A 91 -22.86 -17.45 5.93
CA PHE A 91 -22.30 -18.52 5.11
C PHE A 91 -23.41 -19.29 4.41
N GLY A 92 -23.33 -19.37 3.08
CA GLY A 92 -24.33 -20.05 2.25
C GLY A 92 -25.50 -19.17 1.81
N LEU A 93 -25.65 -17.95 2.32
CA LEU A 93 -26.67 -17.01 1.84
C LEU A 93 -26.16 -16.24 0.61
N LYS A 94 -26.78 -16.49 -0.54
CA LYS A 94 -26.39 -15.95 -1.86
C LYS A 94 -26.31 -14.42 -1.88
N GLU A 95 -27.25 -13.75 -1.20
CA GLU A 95 -27.36 -12.28 -1.16
C GLU A 95 -26.24 -11.61 -0.34
N HIS A 96 -25.56 -12.37 0.51
CA HIS A 96 -24.51 -11.89 1.41
C HIS A 96 -23.10 -12.22 0.91
N PHE A 97 -22.97 -13.07 -0.10
CA PHE A 97 -21.67 -13.43 -0.68
C PHE A 97 -20.94 -12.20 -1.25
N LEU A 98 -21.64 -11.37 -2.02
CA LEU A 98 -21.02 -10.17 -2.61
C LEU A 98 -20.61 -9.17 -1.51
N ARG A 99 -21.42 -9.04 -0.45
CA ARG A 99 -21.07 -8.27 0.74
C ARG A 99 -19.81 -8.78 1.42
N PHE A 100 -19.68 -10.09 1.61
CA PHE A 100 -18.45 -10.67 2.14
C PHE A 100 -17.23 -10.37 1.24
N VAL A 101 -17.36 -10.52 -0.08
CA VAL A 101 -16.28 -10.26 -1.04
C VAL A 101 -15.79 -8.81 -0.96
N ILE A 102 -16.72 -7.85 -0.99
CA ILE A 102 -16.41 -6.41 -0.97
C ILE A 102 -15.87 -5.97 0.39
N VAL A 103 -16.45 -6.49 1.47
CA VAL A 103 -16.12 -6.07 2.84
C VAL A 103 -14.83 -6.71 3.32
N VAL A 104 -14.60 -7.99 3.02
CA VAL A 104 -13.48 -8.74 3.59
C VAL A 104 -12.31 -8.82 2.63
N VAL A 105 -12.55 -9.25 1.38
CA VAL A 105 -11.44 -9.57 0.46
C VAL A 105 -10.90 -8.32 -0.24
N CYS A 106 -11.75 -7.36 -0.58
CA CYS A 106 -11.33 -6.12 -1.22
C CYS A 106 -10.67 -5.13 -0.25
N TYR A 107 -10.96 -5.27 1.06
CA TYR A 107 -10.38 -4.43 2.11
C TYR A 107 -9.01 -4.93 2.63
N GLN A 108 -8.67 -6.20 2.36
CA GLN A 108 -7.38 -6.82 2.73
C GLN A 108 -6.13 -5.98 2.43
N PRO A 109 -5.99 -5.34 1.24
CA PRO A 109 -4.82 -4.51 0.95
C PRO A 109 -4.61 -3.36 1.94
N SER A 110 -5.70 -2.76 2.41
CA SER A 110 -5.68 -1.67 3.39
C SER A 110 -5.22 -2.16 4.76
N LEU A 111 -5.77 -3.28 5.22
CA LEU A 111 -5.38 -3.91 6.49
C LEU A 111 -3.91 -4.33 6.47
N ILE A 112 -3.48 -5.01 5.41
CA ILE A 112 -2.12 -5.53 5.31
C ILE A 112 -1.10 -4.40 5.20
N SER A 113 -1.43 -3.29 4.53
CA SER A 113 -0.55 -2.11 4.52
C SER A 113 -0.27 -1.64 5.95
N GLY A 114 -1.30 -1.50 6.78
CA GLY A 114 -1.16 -1.21 8.21
C GLY A 114 -0.34 -2.25 8.99
N THR A 115 -0.59 -3.54 8.74
CA THR A 115 0.14 -4.65 9.40
C THR A 115 1.62 -4.66 9.04
N ILE A 116 1.98 -4.42 7.78
CA ILE A 116 3.39 -4.34 7.32
C ILE A 116 4.13 -3.23 8.06
N ILE A 117 3.50 -2.05 8.18
CA ILE A 117 4.08 -0.89 8.89
C ILE A 117 4.34 -1.26 10.35
N PHE A 118 3.35 -1.87 11.00
CA PHE A 118 3.47 -2.30 12.38
C PHE A 118 4.55 -3.35 12.61
N ILE A 119 4.57 -4.42 11.81
CA ILE A 119 5.59 -5.47 11.91
C ILE A 119 6.98 -4.83 11.77
N SER A 120 7.14 -3.94 10.79
CA SER A 120 8.41 -3.21 10.60
C SER A 120 8.79 -2.42 11.85
N ALA A 121 7.86 -1.65 12.41
CA ALA A 121 8.09 -0.87 13.62
C ALA A 121 8.39 -1.76 14.85
N PHE A 122 7.75 -2.92 14.97
CA PHE A 122 7.98 -3.87 16.04
C PHE A 122 9.40 -4.43 15.98
N PHE A 123 9.80 -4.99 14.84
CA PHE A 123 11.14 -5.57 14.67
C PHE A 123 12.25 -4.52 14.80
N ILE A 124 12.06 -3.31 14.26
CA ILE A 124 13.04 -2.22 14.40
C ILE A 124 13.23 -1.83 15.88
N ASN A 125 12.15 -1.83 16.67
CA ASN A 125 12.21 -1.40 18.07
C ASN A 125 12.61 -2.51 19.04
N ARG A 126 12.42 -3.78 18.69
CA ARG A 126 12.57 -4.93 19.62
C ARG A 126 13.68 -5.91 19.26
N CYS A 127 14.06 -6.03 17.98
CA CYS A 127 15.02 -7.03 17.54
C CYS A 127 16.41 -6.41 17.32
N LYS A 128 17.46 -7.19 17.57
CA LYS A 128 18.80 -6.80 17.15
C LYS A 128 18.90 -6.97 15.64
N LYS A 129 19.84 -6.24 15.02
CA LYS A 129 20.07 -6.31 13.56
C LYS A 129 20.43 -7.73 13.09
N SER A 130 21.17 -8.48 13.91
CA SER A 130 21.49 -9.90 13.68
C SER A 130 20.25 -10.75 13.44
N ASP A 131 19.22 -10.53 14.25
CA ASP A 131 18.01 -11.35 14.25
C ASP A 131 17.16 -11.04 13.00
N ILE A 132 17.13 -9.76 12.58
CA ILE A 132 16.41 -9.32 11.37
C ILE A 132 17.02 -9.95 10.11
N ASP A 133 18.35 -10.06 10.05
CA ASP A 133 19.05 -10.66 8.93
C ASP A 133 18.81 -12.18 8.88
N GLU A 134 18.69 -12.85 10.03
CA GLU A 134 18.36 -14.28 10.15
C GLU A 134 16.94 -14.61 9.63
N PHE A 135 15.94 -13.76 9.92
CA PHE A 135 14.58 -13.95 9.42
C PHE A 135 14.39 -13.61 7.92
N ASN A 136 15.46 -13.25 7.20
CA ASN A 136 15.42 -12.86 5.77
C ASN A 136 14.45 -11.69 5.47
N MET A 137 14.07 -10.93 6.51
CA MET A 137 13.18 -9.78 6.46
C MET A 137 13.94 -8.48 6.18
N SER A 138 14.87 -8.54 5.23
CA SER A 138 15.76 -7.41 4.91
C SER A 138 15.00 -6.16 4.46
N TRP A 139 13.76 -6.29 4.00
CA TRP A 139 12.88 -5.19 3.62
C TRP A 139 12.45 -4.31 4.81
N ILE A 140 12.50 -4.82 6.05
CA ILE A 140 12.21 -4.02 7.26
C ILE A 140 13.19 -2.85 7.38
N ASN A 141 14.43 -3.01 6.89
CA ASN A 141 15.43 -1.95 6.90
C ASN A 141 15.00 -0.70 6.10
N LEU A 142 14.02 -0.81 5.19
CA LEU A 142 13.45 0.34 4.48
C LEU A 142 12.71 1.30 5.43
N PHE A 143 12.21 0.80 6.56
CA PHE A 143 11.51 1.60 7.56
C PHE A 143 12.45 2.15 8.62
N GLN A 144 13.76 1.89 8.54
CA GLN A 144 14.72 2.50 9.46
C GLN A 144 14.87 4.00 9.19
N GLU A 145 14.83 4.78 10.27
CA GLU A 145 14.99 6.23 10.24
C GLU A 145 16.29 6.65 9.55
N SER A 146 17.41 5.97 9.85
CA SER A 146 18.73 6.28 9.26
C SER A 146 18.77 6.08 7.75
N VAL A 147 18.23 4.95 7.26
CA VAL A 147 18.13 4.64 5.83
C VAL A 147 17.27 5.67 5.13
N PHE A 148 16.13 6.01 5.75
CA PHE A 148 15.22 7.00 5.20
C PHE A 148 15.83 8.40 5.13
N LEU A 149 16.45 8.89 6.22
CA LEU A 149 17.12 10.19 6.26
C LEU A 149 18.21 10.30 5.19
N GLN A 150 18.98 9.24 4.98
CA GLN A 150 19.93 9.17 3.86
C GLN A 150 19.22 9.33 2.51
N ARG A 151 18.03 8.75 2.33
CA ARG A 151 17.22 8.94 1.11
C ARG A 151 16.69 10.35 0.97
N ILE A 152 16.22 10.99 2.04
CA ILE A 152 15.77 12.39 1.98
C ILE A 152 16.94 13.28 1.57
N ASN A 153 18.10 13.09 2.18
CA ASN A 153 19.30 13.87 1.89
C ASN A 153 19.72 13.70 0.44
N PHE A 154 19.65 12.46 -0.07
CA PHE A 154 19.85 12.17 -1.47
C PHE A 154 18.83 12.91 -2.36
N ILE A 155 17.54 12.83 -2.04
CA ILE A 155 16.48 13.51 -2.79
C ILE A 155 16.68 15.03 -2.82
N LYS A 156 17.10 15.61 -1.69
CA LYS A 156 17.37 17.04 -1.54
C LYS A 156 18.59 17.47 -2.35
N LYS A 157 19.68 16.70 -2.30
CA LYS A 157 20.92 16.96 -3.04
C LYS A 157 20.69 17.09 -4.54
N PHE A 158 19.84 16.23 -5.10
CA PHE A 158 19.54 16.25 -6.54
C PHE A 158 18.50 17.29 -6.95
N ASN A 159 18.08 18.16 -6.03
CA ASN A 159 17.15 19.25 -6.30
C ASN A 159 15.95 18.76 -7.15
N MET A 160 15.42 17.58 -6.81
CA MET A 160 14.34 16.90 -7.55
C MET A 160 12.96 17.58 -7.34
N PHE A 161 12.93 18.91 -7.39
CA PHE A 161 11.80 19.78 -7.10
C PHE A 161 10.66 19.61 -8.12
N ILE A 162 9.37 19.64 -7.80
CA ILE A 162 8.62 19.63 -6.53
C ILE A 162 7.11 19.44 -6.82
N LEU A 163 6.66 19.84 -8.01
CA LEU A 163 5.25 19.87 -8.39
C LEU A 163 4.53 18.50 -8.41
N PRO A 164 5.12 17.42 -8.96
CA PRO A 164 4.40 16.16 -9.03
C PRO A 164 4.28 15.46 -7.66
N ARG A 165 4.97 15.87 -6.60
CA ARG A 165 4.98 15.11 -5.33
C ARG A 165 3.90 15.53 -4.34
N LEU A 166 3.67 16.84 -4.20
CA LEU A 166 2.52 17.35 -3.44
C LEU A 166 1.22 16.97 -4.13
N ALA A 167 1.13 17.18 -5.46
CA ALA A 167 -0.04 16.80 -6.24
C ALA A 167 -0.32 15.29 -6.14
N VAL A 168 0.72 14.45 -6.17
CA VAL A 168 0.56 13.00 -5.99
C VAL A 168 0.16 12.64 -4.56
N TYR A 169 0.74 13.25 -3.53
CA TYR A 169 0.31 13.05 -2.14
C TYR A 169 -1.16 13.43 -1.94
N VAL A 170 -1.52 14.62 -2.42
CA VAL A 170 -2.89 15.14 -2.39
C VAL A 170 -3.81 14.22 -3.18
N PHE A 171 -3.40 13.73 -4.35
CA PHE A 171 -4.15 12.74 -5.14
C PHE A 171 -4.38 11.45 -4.34
N PHE A 172 -3.34 10.84 -3.76
CA PHE A 172 -3.47 9.62 -2.95
C PHE A 172 -4.47 9.80 -1.81
N ASN A 173 -4.39 10.92 -1.08
CA ASN A 173 -5.27 11.19 0.06
C ASN A 173 -6.69 11.60 -0.38
N ILE A 174 -6.85 12.41 -1.43
CA ILE A 174 -8.17 12.79 -1.95
C ILE A 174 -8.90 11.55 -2.48
N CYS A 175 -8.23 10.67 -3.23
CA CYS A 175 -8.84 9.42 -3.69
C CYS A 175 -9.32 8.55 -2.52
N SER A 176 -8.49 8.41 -1.49
CA SER A 176 -8.85 7.69 -0.26
C SER A 176 -10.02 8.36 0.46
N LEU A 177 -9.97 9.68 0.66
CA LEU A 177 -11.00 10.44 1.37
C LEU A 177 -12.33 10.46 0.61
N ALA A 178 -12.31 10.56 -0.72
CA ALA A 178 -13.51 10.52 -1.54
C ALA A 178 -14.24 9.18 -1.37
N VAL A 179 -13.53 8.05 -1.41
CA VAL A 179 -14.17 6.74 -1.18
C VAL A 179 -14.58 6.54 0.26
N SER A 180 -13.75 6.95 1.20
CA SER A 180 -14.12 6.99 2.62
C SER A 180 -15.40 7.80 2.86
N PHE A 181 -15.56 8.94 2.20
CA PHE A 181 -16.74 9.79 2.29
C PHE A 181 -17.95 9.13 1.64
N VAL A 182 -17.79 8.50 0.47
CA VAL A 182 -18.84 7.68 -0.15
C VAL A 182 -19.25 6.55 0.80
N ILE A 183 -18.31 5.77 1.34
CA ILE A 183 -18.61 4.71 2.33
C ILE A 183 -19.40 5.27 3.51
N LEU A 184 -18.99 6.41 4.05
CA LEU A 184 -19.68 7.05 5.18
C LEU A 184 -21.09 7.53 4.82
N LEU A 185 -21.26 8.19 3.67
CA LEU A 185 -22.58 8.61 3.19
C LEU A 185 -23.50 7.42 2.99
N LEU A 186 -23.00 6.34 2.38
CA LEU A 186 -23.76 5.12 2.20
C LEU A 186 -24.09 4.45 3.53
N TYR A 187 -23.18 4.50 4.49
CA TYR A 187 -23.45 4.02 5.84
C TYR A 187 -24.57 4.83 6.51
N ILE A 188 -24.58 6.15 6.35
CA ILE A 188 -25.63 7.00 6.91
C ILE A 188 -26.98 6.78 6.21
N GLU A 189 -26.98 6.66 4.88
CA GLU A 189 -28.21 6.63 4.07
C GLU A 189 -28.83 5.23 3.99
N VAL A 190 -28.00 4.19 3.86
CA VAL A 190 -28.41 2.82 3.54
C VAL A 190 -28.54 1.96 4.80
N TYR A 191 -27.83 2.30 5.88
CA TYR A 191 -27.78 1.46 7.08
C TYR A 191 -28.60 1.98 8.26
N ASN A 192 -29.33 3.11 8.19
CA ASN A 192 -30.07 3.65 9.36
C ASN A 192 -30.92 2.60 10.11
N ASP A 193 -31.48 1.62 9.41
CA ASP A 193 -32.29 0.52 9.98
C ASP A 193 -31.45 -0.71 10.45
N CYS A 194 -30.17 -0.75 10.11
CA CYS A 194 -29.20 -1.82 10.40
C CYS A 194 -27.97 -1.38 11.21
N LEU A 195 -28.02 -0.21 11.83
CA LEU A 195 -26.90 0.35 12.59
C LEU A 195 -26.65 -0.46 13.86
N THR A 196 -25.57 -1.23 13.85
CA THR A 196 -24.99 -1.77 15.08
C THR A 196 -23.72 -1.02 15.43
N TRP A 197 -23.38 -0.93 16.71
CA TRP A 197 -22.10 -0.34 17.15
C TRP A 197 -20.89 -1.05 16.49
N VAL A 198 -21.01 -2.34 16.19
CA VAL A 198 -19.99 -3.12 15.46
C VAL A 198 -19.80 -2.57 14.05
N SER A 199 -20.89 -2.26 13.35
CA SER A 199 -20.86 -1.69 12.01
C SER A 199 -20.24 -0.28 11.99
N TYR A 200 -20.40 0.51 13.06
CA TYR A 200 -19.74 1.81 13.21
C TYR A 200 -18.23 1.68 13.38
N ILE A 201 -17.80 0.79 14.29
CA ILE A 201 -16.38 0.52 14.50
C ILE A 201 -15.75 -0.04 13.23
N TRP A 202 -16.47 -0.90 12.50
CA TRP A 202 -16.04 -1.41 11.20
C TRP A 202 -15.82 -0.29 10.19
N THR A 203 -16.81 0.59 10.01
CA THR A 203 -16.72 1.70 9.05
C THR A 203 -15.58 2.65 9.41
N ALA A 204 -15.38 2.94 10.70
CA ALA A 204 -14.23 3.70 11.16
C ALA A 204 -12.90 2.97 10.87
N SER A 205 -12.87 1.64 11.06
CA SER A 205 -11.70 0.82 10.72
C SER A 205 -11.37 0.92 9.24
N GLU A 206 -12.36 0.82 8.35
CA GLU A 206 -12.22 0.92 6.90
C GLU A 206 -11.67 2.28 6.48
N PHE A 207 -12.25 3.35 7.04
CA PHE A 207 -11.81 4.72 6.81
C PHE A 207 -10.32 4.89 7.10
N ILE A 208 -9.89 4.47 8.29
CA ILE A 208 -8.50 4.62 8.72
C ILE A 208 -7.59 3.70 7.89
N GLY A 209 -8.04 2.49 7.54
CA GLY A 209 -7.29 1.54 6.72
C GLY A 209 -6.98 2.09 5.32
N LEU A 210 -7.95 2.79 4.70
CA LEU A 210 -7.74 3.44 3.41
C LEU A 210 -6.71 4.58 3.48
N ILE A 211 -6.70 5.35 4.58
CA ILE A 211 -5.68 6.37 4.82
C ILE A 211 -4.30 5.73 4.93
N TYR A 212 -4.16 4.63 5.67
CA TYR A 212 -2.90 3.89 5.76
C TYR A 212 -2.47 3.33 4.40
N LEU A 213 -3.40 2.80 3.60
CA LEU A 213 -3.11 2.35 2.24
C LEU A 213 -2.55 3.49 1.38
N ALA A 214 -3.19 4.66 1.40
CA ALA A 214 -2.75 5.83 0.64
C ALA A 214 -1.36 6.31 1.08
N GLN A 215 -1.10 6.38 2.39
CA GLN A 215 0.20 6.74 2.93
C GLN A 215 1.28 5.72 2.58
N PHE A 216 0.97 4.43 2.67
CA PHE A 216 1.88 3.35 2.31
C PHE A 216 2.21 3.37 0.81
N CYS A 217 1.21 3.56 -0.05
CA CYS A 217 1.41 3.75 -1.49
C CYS A 217 2.33 4.94 -1.76
N TYR A 218 2.08 6.07 -1.12
CA TYR A 218 2.90 7.27 -1.29
C TYR A 218 4.35 7.05 -0.81
N PHE A 219 4.54 6.35 0.32
CA PHE A 219 5.86 5.95 0.81
C PHE A 219 6.62 5.10 -0.22
N LEU A 220 5.97 4.06 -0.75
CA LEU A 220 6.55 3.21 -1.78
C LEU A 220 6.90 3.98 -3.06
N TYR A 221 6.03 4.93 -3.45
CA TYR A 221 6.27 5.81 -4.60
C TYR A 221 7.54 6.65 -4.42
N LEU A 222 7.71 7.27 -3.25
CA LEU A 222 8.90 8.05 -2.92
C LEU A 222 10.17 7.21 -2.94
N TYR A 223 10.10 6.00 -2.36
CA TYR A 223 11.21 5.05 -2.39
C TYR A 223 11.60 4.66 -3.80
N ARG A 224 10.62 4.35 -4.66
CA ARG A 224 10.85 4.04 -6.07
C ARG A 224 11.56 5.19 -6.79
N VAL A 225 11.07 6.42 -6.63
CA VAL A 225 11.67 7.62 -7.24
C VAL A 225 13.09 7.87 -6.73
N SER A 226 13.34 7.68 -5.42
CA SER A 226 14.69 7.75 -4.85
C SER A 226 15.62 6.74 -5.49
N LEU A 227 15.14 5.51 -5.65
CA LEU A 227 15.91 4.42 -6.23
C LEU A 227 16.22 4.67 -7.72
N GLU A 228 15.25 5.14 -8.51
CA GLU A 228 15.45 5.53 -9.91
C GLU A 228 16.61 6.52 -10.08
N GLU A 229 16.71 7.49 -9.18
CA GLU A 229 17.78 8.49 -9.25
C GLU A 229 19.13 7.92 -8.77
N GLN A 230 19.14 7.00 -7.79
CA GLN A 230 20.35 6.26 -7.43
C GLN A 230 20.89 5.38 -8.56
N PHE A 231 20.00 4.80 -9.38
CA PHE A 231 20.41 4.09 -10.59
C PHE A 231 21.19 5.02 -11.53
N LYS A 232 20.68 6.24 -11.78
CA LYS A 232 21.36 7.23 -12.63
C LYS A 232 22.67 7.73 -12.02
N GLU A 233 22.71 7.96 -10.71
CA GLU A 233 23.94 8.35 -10.02
C GLU A 233 25.00 7.26 -10.14
N THR A 234 24.61 6.00 -9.91
CA THR A 234 25.53 4.86 -10.00
C THR A 234 26.05 4.69 -11.41
N GLU A 235 25.20 4.84 -12.42
CA GLU A 235 25.59 4.85 -13.83
C GLU A 235 26.66 5.93 -14.12
N ARG A 236 26.42 7.17 -13.68
CA ARG A 236 27.39 8.27 -13.84
C ARG A 236 28.70 8.01 -13.09
N PHE A 237 28.60 7.47 -11.86
CA PHE A 237 29.76 7.12 -11.04
C PHE A 237 30.62 6.05 -11.70
N THR A 238 30.00 5.00 -12.21
CA THR A 238 30.68 3.92 -12.93
C THR A 238 31.36 4.43 -14.19
N LYS A 239 30.69 5.30 -14.96
CA LYS A 239 31.28 5.93 -16.15
C LYS A 239 32.53 6.75 -15.79
N GLY A 240 32.45 7.56 -14.74
CA GLY A 240 33.56 8.43 -14.30
C GLY A 240 34.72 7.69 -13.61
N ASN A 241 34.52 6.44 -13.20
CA ASN A 241 35.53 5.61 -12.52
C ASN A 241 35.80 4.30 -13.27
N ALA A 242 35.69 4.33 -14.60
CA ALA A 242 36.06 3.19 -15.42
C ALA A 242 37.50 2.75 -15.11
N GLY A 243 37.72 1.45 -14.98
CA GLY A 243 39.00 0.87 -14.53
C GLY A 243 39.12 0.64 -13.02
N LYS A 244 38.30 1.29 -12.17
CA LYS A 244 38.26 1.03 -10.72
C LYS A 244 37.17 0.01 -10.37
N LEU A 245 37.47 -1.27 -10.60
CA LEU A 245 36.49 -2.35 -10.46
C LEU A 245 35.93 -2.48 -9.03
N GLU A 246 36.77 -2.39 -8.00
CA GLU A 246 36.35 -2.53 -6.60
C GLU A 246 35.38 -1.44 -6.16
N ASP A 247 35.67 -0.18 -6.49
CA ASP A 247 34.80 0.95 -6.16
C ASP A 247 33.43 0.83 -6.86
N CYS A 248 33.46 0.45 -8.15
CA CYS A 248 32.25 0.28 -8.94
C CYS A 248 31.40 -0.90 -8.45
N THR A 249 32.01 -2.05 -8.16
CA THR A 249 31.31 -3.23 -7.64
C THR A 249 30.71 -2.96 -6.26
N LYS A 250 31.42 -2.25 -5.37
CA LYS A 250 30.90 -1.82 -4.07
C LYS A 250 29.68 -0.89 -4.23
N LYS A 251 29.75 0.09 -5.14
CA LYS A 251 28.62 1.00 -5.41
C LYS A 251 27.42 0.25 -5.98
N VAL A 252 27.63 -0.66 -6.93
CA VAL A 252 26.58 -1.51 -7.52
C VAL A 252 25.96 -2.45 -6.48
N LYS A 253 26.77 -3.06 -5.60
CA LYS A 253 26.28 -3.91 -4.50
C LYS A 253 25.37 -3.13 -3.56
N ASN A 254 25.74 -1.92 -3.17
CA ASN A 254 24.92 -1.06 -2.31
C ASN A 254 23.59 -0.67 -2.96
N LEU A 255 23.62 -0.36 -4.27
CA LEU A 255 22.43 -0.13 -5.07
C LEU A 255 21.54 -1.38 -5.12
N PHE A 256 22.14 -2.55 -5.36
CA PHE A 256 21.42 -3.83 -5.40
C PHE A 256 20.73 -4.15 -4.07
N CYS A 257 21.40 -3.99 -2.94
CA CYS A 257 20.79 -4.22 -1.62
C CYS A 257 19.52 -3.38 -1.43
N SER A 258 19.59 -2.10 -1.80
CA SER A 258 18.44 -1.19 -1.69
C SER A 258 17.31 -1.56 -2.65
N TYR A 259 17.66 -1.91 -3.88
CA TYR A 259 16.74 -2.39 -4.90
C TYR A 259 16.02 -3.68 -4.46
N PHE A 260 16.77 -4.63 -3.91
CA PHE A 260 16.28 -5.95 -3.55
C PHE A 260 15.31 -5.90 -2.37
N GLN A 261 15.61 -5.06 -1.37
CA GLN A 261 14.72 -4.79 -0.24
C GLN A 261 13.37 -4.24 -0.73
N LEU A 262 13.40 -3.22 -1.60
CA LEU A 262 12.18 -2.63 -2.15
C LEU A 262 11.39 -3.64 -2.97
N ARG A 263 12.08 -4.43 -3.81
CA ARG A 263 11.45 -5.47 -4.62
C ARG A 263 10.72 -6.52 -3.78
N LYS A 264 11.34 -7.03 -2.71
CA LYS A 264 10.71 -8.02 -1.82
C LYS A 264 9.41 -7.49 -1.21
N LEU A 265 9.43 -6.25 -0.72
CA LEU A 265 8.25 -5.60 -0.14
C LEU A 265 7.14 -5.42 -1.17
N PHE A 266 7.49 -4.87 -2.35
CA PHE A 266 6.54 -4.66 -3.43
C PHE A 266 5.94 -5.97 -3.93
N LEU A 267 6.74 -7.02 -4.09
CA LEU A 267 6.27 -8.34 -4.54
C LEU A 267 5.20 -8.89 -3.61
N LEU A 268 5.48 -8.90 -2.30
CA LEU A 268 4.54 -9.39 -1.30
C LEU A 268 3.24 -8.57 -1.36
N TRP A 269 3.35 -7.26 -1.27
CA TRP A 269 2.22 -6.35 -1.22
C TRP A 269 1.37 -6.36 -2.50
N LEU A 270 2.00 -6.33 -3.68
CA LEU A 270 1.28 -6.39 -4.96
C LEU A 270 0.58 -7.72 -5.18
N SER A 271 1.17 -8.83 -4.71
CA SER A 271 0.53 -10.14 -4.85
C SER A 271 -0.82 -10.18 -4.14
N ILE A 272 -0.90 -9.58 -2.95
CA ILE A 272 -2.14 -9.42 -2.21
C ILE A 272 -3.13 -8.53 -2.97
N ILE A 273 -2.67 -7.39 -3.49
CA ILE A 273 -3.53 -6.48 -4.26
C ILE A 273 -4.10 -7.17 -5.50
N PHE A 274 -3.26 -7.85 -6.27
CA PHE A 274 -3.71 -8.56 -7.46
C PHE A 274 -4.68 -9.69 -7.12
N PHE A 275 -4.42 -10.45 -6.05
CA PHE A 275 -5.36 -11.44 -5.56
C PHE A 275 -6.71 -10.80 -5.22
N SER A 276 -6.73 -9.75 -4.39
CA SER A 276 -7.95 -9.07 -3.99
C SER A 276 -8.74 -8.50 -5.17
N ILE A 277 -8.06 -7.86 -6.13
CA ILE A 277 -8.70 -7.28 -7.31
C ILE A 277 -9.27 -8.37 -8.21
N THR A 278 -8.47 -9.39 -8.55
CA THR A 278 -8.92 -10.46 -9.45
C THR A 278 -10.05 -11.28 -8.85
N PHE A 279 -9.94 -11.62 -7.57
CA PHE A 279 -11.01 -12.28 -6.83
C PHE A 279 -12.29 -11.44 -6.83
N GLY A 280 -12.20 -10.16 -6.45
CA GLY A 280 -13.37 -9.32 -6.34
C GLY A 280 -14.01 -8.99 -7.68
N ILE A 281 -13.23 -8.81 -8.77
CA ILE A 281 -13.78 -8.66 -10.13
C ILE A 281 -14.49 -9.94 -10.56
N ALA A 282 -13.91 -11.12 -10.36
CA ALA A 282 -14.52 -12.39 -10.75
C ALA A 282 -15.81 -12.66 -9.96
N ALA A 283 -15.80 -12.42 -8.66
CA ALA A 283 -16.98 -12.52 -7.80
C ALA A 283 -18.06 -11.48 -8.16
N TYR A 284 -17.67 -10.25 -8.47
CA TYR A 284 -18.60 -9.20 -8.92
C TYR A 284 -19.24 -9.55 -10.27
N ALA A 285 -18.43 -10.01 -11.23
CA ALA A 285 -18.90 -10.39 -12.55
C ALA A 285 -19.90 -11.55 -12.49
N THR A 286 -19.55 -12.64 -11.79
CA THR A 286 -20.44 -13.80 -11.61
C THR A 286 -21.76 -13.44 -10.92
N TRP A 287 -21.71 -12.54 -9.94
CA TRP A 287 -22.93 -12.08 -9.26
C TRP A 287 -23.82 -11.19 -10.14
N SER A 288 -23.23 -10.25 -10.88
CA SER A 288 -23.96 -9.24 -11.66
C SER A 288 -24.76 -9.82 -12.84
N TYR A 289 -24.46 -11.03 -13.30
CA TYR A 289 -25.25 -11.71 -14.35
C TYR A 289 -26.61 -12.24 -13.85
N LYS A 290 -26.91 -12.16 -12.56
CA LYS A 290 -28.23 -12.51 -12.02
C LYS A 290 -29.15 -11.30 -12.09
N LYS A 291 -29.98 -11.20 -13.13
CA LYS A 291 -31.16 -10.33 -13.05
C LYS A 291 -32.03 -10.84 -11.89
N PRO A 292 -32.59 -9.97 -11.03
CA PRO A 292 -33.66 -10.41 -10.16
C PRO A 292 -34.77 -10.91 -11.07
N GLU A 293 -35.02 -12.22 -11.06
CA GLU A 293 -36.29 -12.75 -11.56
C GLU A 293 -37.35 -12.13 -10.66
N VAL A 294 -37.96 -11.06 -11.14
CA VAL A 294 -39.15 -10.51 -10.51
C VAL A 294 -40.19 -11.61 -10.63
N GLN A 295 -40.41 -12.35 -9.54
CA GLN A 295 -41.53 -13.27 -9.40
C GLN A 295 -42.80 -12.44 -9.51
N THR A 296 -43.28 -12.27 -10.74
CA THR A 296 -44.59 -11.74 -11.02
C THR A 296 -45.57 -12.87 -10.71
N ASN A 297 -46.26 -12.73 -9.58
CA ASN A 297 -47.47 -13.48 -9.22
C ASN A 297 -47.29 -14.94 -8.81
N SER A 298 -46.47 -15.21 -7.79
CA SER A 298 -46.56 -16.49 -7.08
C SER A 298 -46.84 -16.26 -5.59
N THR A 299 -48.08 -16.54 -5.20
CA THR A 299 -48.58 -16.69 -3.82
C THR A 299 -47.91 -17.90 -3.15
N VAL A 300 -46.59 -17.88 -3.05
CA VAL A 300 -45.82 -18.89 -2.33
C VAL A 300 -45.75 -18.44 -0.89
N LEU A 301 -46.28 -19.28 0.01
CA LEU A 301 -46.11 -19.16 1.45
C LEU A 301 -44.65 -18.80 1.76
N PRO A 302 -44.37 -17.93 2.75
CA PRO A 302 -43.01 -17.62 3.14
C PRO A 302 -42.33 -18.94 3.52
N THR A 303 -41.43 -19.41 2.67
CA THR A 303 -40.55 -20.54 2.95
C THR A 303 -39.87 -20.21 4.27
N GLN A 304 -40.14 -21.03 5.28
CA GLN A 304 -39.45 -20.97 6.55
C GLN A 304 -37.96 -20.98 6.25
N TYR A 305 -37.30 -19.85 6.48
CA TYR A 305 -35.85 -19.75 6.47
C TYR A 305 -35.29 -20.88 7.33
N PRO A 306 -34.16 -21.50 6.92
CA PRO A 306 -33.56 -22.60 7.68
C PRO A 306 -33.47 -22.17 9.14
N ILE A 307 -34.11 -22.97 10.00
CA ILE A 307 -34.20 -22.73 11.44
C ILE A 307 -32.76 -22.72 11.95
N HIS A 308 -32.15 -21.53 12.05
CA HIS A 308 -30.86 -21.40 12.69
C HIS A 308 -31.02 -21.86 14.15
N PRO A 309 -30.05 -22.62 14.69
CA PRO A 309 -30.08 -23.10 16.06
C PRO A 309 -30.41 -21.93 17.00
N LYS A 310 -31.39 -22.12 17.89
CA LYS A 310 -32.04 -21.09 18.72
C LYS A 310 -31.09 -20.20 19.57
N GLY A 311 -29.77 -20.44 19.57
CA GLY A 311 -28.74 -19.63 20.25
C GLY A 311 -28.02 -18.57 19.39
N ILE A 312 -28.09 -18.63 18.05
CA ILE A 312 -27.29 -17.72 17.17
C ILE A 312 -27.93 -16.33 17.02
N LYS A 313 -29.22 -16.19 17.35
CA LYS A 313 -29.98 -14.92 17.25
C LYS A 313 -29.41 -13.75 18.06
N LYS A 314 -28.59 -14.02 19.07
CA LYS A 314 -27.98 -12.99 19.92
C LYS A 314 -26.76 -12.32 19.26
N TYR A 315 -26.15 -12.95 18.25
CA TYR A 315 -24.87 -12.53 17.67
C TYR A 315 -24.96 -12.12 16.19
N CYS A 316 -26.00 -12.56 15.47
CA CYS A 316 -26.30 -12.16 14.10
C CYS A 316 -27.53 -11.22 14.12
N PRO A 317 -27.34 -9.88 14.17
CA PRO A 317 -28.46 -8.95 14.16
C PRO A 317 -29.15 -9.00 12.78
N TYR A 318 -30.37 -9.53 12.78
CA TYR A 318 -31.22 -9.86 11.62
C TYR A 318 -31.69 -8.66 10.78
N SER A 319 -31.38 -7.41 11.14
CA SER A 319 -32.15 -6.28 10.58
C SER A 319 -31.82 -5.92 9.12
N CYS A 320 -30.82 -6.56 8.52
CA CYS A 320 -30.42 -6.35 7.13
C CYS A 320 -30.71 -7.52 6.18
N ASP A 321 -31.46 -8.51 6.67
CA ASP A 321 -31.84 -9.74 5.95
C ASP A 321 -33.24 -9.64 5.33
N ASP A 322 -33.85 -8.45 5.26
CA ASP A 322 -35.09 -8.30 4.52
C ASP A 322 -34.76 -8.47 3.02
N PRO A 323 -35.20 -9.54 2.34
CA PRO A 323 -34.90 -9.75 0.91
C PRO A 323 -35.38 -8.59 0.03
N LYS A 324 -36.29 -7.76 0.56
CA LYS A 324 -36.75 -6.51 -0.07
C LYS A 324 -35.72 -5.39 -0.10
N TYR A 325 -34.63 -5.50 0.67
CA TYR A 325 -33.61 -4.47 0.77
C TYR A 325 -32.89 -4.21 -0.56
N PHE A 326 -32.64 -5.27 -1.34
CA PHE A 326 -32.05 -5.18 -2.68
C PHE A 326 -33.09 -5.04 -3.80
N GLU A 327 -34.39 -5.09 -3.50
CA GLU A 327 -35.44 -4.78 -4.48
C GLU A 327 -35.45 -3.29 -4.84
N ASN A 328 -34.97 -2.42 -3.95
CA ASN A 328 -34.79 -1.01 -4.25
C ASN A 328 -33.59 -0.81 -5.21
N GLN A 329 -33.88 -0.50 -6.47
CA GLN A 329 -32.88 -0.25 -7.52
C GLN A 329 -31.85 0.82 -7.13
N HIS A 330 -32.24 1.83 -6.34
CA HIS A 330 -31.30 2.84 -5.86
C HIS A 330 -30.25 2.26 -4.91
N HIS A 331 -30.65 1.41 -3.96
CA HIS A 331 -29.73 0.76 -3.03
C HIS A 331 -28.78 -0.20 -3.77
N LEU A 332 -29.29 -0.93 -4.76
CA LEU A 332 -28.49 -1.83 -5.59
C LEU A 332 -27.44 -1.06 -6.42
N LEU A 333 -27.82 0.05 -7.06
CA LEU A 333 -26.91 0.90 -7.83
C LEU A 333 -25.78 1.45 -6.95
N ILE A 334 -26.16 2.02 -5.80
CA ILE A 334 -25.26 2.53 -4.78
C ILE A 334 -24.25 1.46 -4.34
N TYR A 335 -24.75 0.25 -4.09
CA TYR A 335 -23.95 -0.88 -3.64
C TYR A 335 -22.92 -1.30 -4.69
N ASN A 336 -23.33 -1.33 -5.96
CA ASN A 336 -22.45 -1.62 -7.10
C ASN A 336 -21.35 -0.56 -7.27
N VAL A 337 -21.69 0.72 -7.11
CA VAL A 337 -20.70 1.82 -7.16
C VAL A 337 -19.67 1.66 -6.05
N LEU A 338 -20.11 1.30 -4.83
CA LEU A 338 -19.21 1.08 -3.70
C LEU A 338 -18.29 -0.13 -3.92
N ALA A 339 -18.85 -1.24 -4.38
CA ALA A 339 -18.11 -2.45 -4.74
C ALA A 339 -16.96 -2.12 -5.70
N PHE A 340 -17.32 -1.41 -6.77
CA PHE A 340 -16.39 -1.03 -7.82
C PHE A 340 -15.33 -0.06 -7.31
N ALA A 341 -15.72 0.94 -6.50
CA ALA A 341 -14.78 1.90 -5.92
C ALA A 341 -13.77 1.22 -4.97
N LYS A 342 -14.22 0.28 -4.13
CA LYS A 342 -13.36 -0.50 -3.23
C LYS A 342 -12.37 -1.40 -3.97
N LEU A 343 -12.69 -1.81 -5.20
CA LEU A 343 -11.77 -2.56 -6.07
C LEU A 343 -10.82 -1.66 -6.86
N LEU A 344 -11.37 -0.60 -7.44
CA LEU A 344 -10.64 0.27 -8.36
C LEU A 344 -9.59 1.11 -7.62
N ILE A 345 -9.87 1.62 -6.42
CA ILE A 345 -8.94 2.51 -5.73
C ILE A 345 -7.64 1.79 -5.34
N PRO A 346 -7.65 0.66 -4.62
CA PRO A 346 -6.42 -0.07 -4.34
C PRO A 346 -5.65 -0.38 -5.63
N ALA A 347 -6.35 -0.73 -6.72
CA ALA A 347 -5.72 -0.93 -8.02
C ALA A 347 -5.03 0.35 -8.54
N VAL A 348 -5.77 1.44 -8.70
CA VAL A 348 -5.29 2.72 -9.25
C VAL A 348 -4.13 3.26 -8.43
N LEU A 349 -4.25 3.25 -7.09
CA LEU A 349 -3.18 3.70 -6.21
C LEU A 349 -1.93 2.83 -6.42
N SER A 350 -2.07 1.51 -6.41
CA SER A 350 -0.94 0.58 -6.56
C SER A 350 -0.27 0.66 -7.93
N PHE A 351 -1.06 0.74 -9.01
CA PHE A 351 -0.53 0.92 -10.37
C PHE A 351 0.17 2.26 -10.53
N SER A 352 -0.34 3.33 -9.90
CA SER A 352 0.31 4.65 -9.89
C SER A 352 1.68 4.60 -9.21
N VAL A 353 1.79 3.87 -8.10
CA VAL A 353 3.06 3.62 -7.42
C VAL A 353 4.02 2.84 -8.31
N MET A 354 3.56 1.83 -9.05
CA MET A 354 4.41 1.06 -9.96
C MET A 354 4.73 1.78 -11.27
N ARG A 355 3.95 2.80 -11.68
CA ARG A 355 3.95 3.35 -13.04
C ARG A 355 3.74 2.27 -14.12
N GLY A 356 3.04 1.19 -13.79
CA GLY A 356 2.87 0.02 -14.66
C GLY A 356 4.17 -0.72 -14.99
N LEU A 357 5.30 -0.40 -14.35
CA LEU A 357 6.59 -1.04 -14.58
C LEU A 357 6.99 -1.87 -13.37
N ASP A 358 7.36 -3.13 -13.64
CA ASP A 358 7.96 -4.00 -12.64
C ASP A 358 9.29 -3.41 -12.16
N ILE A 359 9.56 -3.46 -10.85
CA ILE A 359 10.86 -3.09 -10.28
C ILE A 359 11.99 -3.87 -10.97
N LYS A 360 11.79 -5.13 -11.41
CA LYS A 360 12.75 -5.87 -12.25
C LYS A 360 13.18 -5.10 -13.50
N TYR A 361 12.26 -4.38 -14.14
CA TYR A 361 12.56 -3.56 -15.31
C TYR A 361 13.60 -2.48 -15.00
N MET A 362 13.59 -1.87 -13.81
CA MET A 362 14.59 -0.88 -13.42
C MET A 362 16.01 -1.47 -13.39
N TRP A 363 16.16 -2.69 -12.85
CA TRP A 363 17.45 -3.39 -12.81
C TRP A 363 17.92 -3.78 -14.22
N ASN A 364 17.03 -4.34 -15.03
CA ASN A 364 17.34 -4.72 -16.42
C ASN A 364 17.73 -3.49 -17.26
N ARG A 365 17.02 -2.37 -17.07
CA ARG A 365 17.33 -1.09 -17.72
C ARG A 365 18.71 -0.58 -17.28
N PHE A 366 19.07 -0.72 -16.02
CA PHE A 366 20.39 -0.35 -15.53
C PHE A 366 21.50 -1.20 -16.17
N ILE A 367 21.33 -2.53 -16.23
CA ILE A 367 22.28 -3.42 -16.92
C ILE A 367 22.41 -3.02 -18.40
N LEU A 368 21.30 -2.74 -19.08
CA LEU A 368 21.32 -2.28 -20.47
C LEU A 368 22.13 -0.98 -20.60
N ARG A 369 21.91 -0.02 -19.71
CA ARG A 369 22.66 1.25 -19.73
C ARG A 369 24.15 1.04 -19.48
N LEU A 370 24.54 0.17 -18.56
CA LEU A 370 25.94 -0.20 -18.36
C LEU A 370 26.58 -0.76 -19.64
N ARG A 371 25.84 -1.55 -20.44
CA ARG A 371 26.32 -2.01 -21.76
C ARG A 371 26.39 -0.89 -22.78
N LEU A 372 25.48 0.08 -22.76
CA LEU A 372 25.48 1.17 -23.73
C LEU A 372 26.60 2.18 -23.46
N ILE A 373 27.02 2.35 -22.22
CA ILE A 373 28.12 3.25 -21.85
C ILE A 373 29.49 2.58 -21.89
N SER A 374 29.56 1.26 -22.13
CA SER A 374 30.84 0.55 -22.16
C SER A 374 31.70 1.01 -23.33
N THR A 375 32.90 1.47 -23.03
CA THR A 375 33.91 1.89 -23.99
C THR A 375 34.90 0.77 -24.28
N THR A 376 35.55 0.83 -25.44
CA THR A 376 36.61 -0.13 -25.84
C THR A 376 37.81 -0.09 -24.90
N ASP A 377 38.12 1.08 -24.36
CA ASP A 377 39.36 1.34 -23.59
C ASP A 377 39.41 0.60 -22.24
N HIS A 378 38.30 0.01 -21.79
CA HIS A 378 38.20 -0.74 -20.53
C HIS A 378 37.32 -1.99 -20.67
N LEU A 379 37.45 -2.73 -21.77
CA LEU A 379 36.58 -3.86 -22.12
C LEU A 379 36.48 -4.92 -21.00
N ASP A 380 37.61 -5.32 -20.41
CA ASP A 380 37.64 -6.34 -19.34
C ASP A 380 36.95 -5.89 -18.05
N PHE A 381 37.11 -4.61 -17.71
CA PHE A 381 36.40 -3.98 -16.60
C PHE A 381 34.89 -4.00 -16.84
N TRP A 382 34.44 -3.58 -18.03
CA TRP A 382 33.01 -3.54 -18.37
C TRP A 382 32.40 -4.93 -18.38
N ASN A 383 33.07 -5.90 -19.02
CA ASN A 383 32.63 -7.30 -19.06
C ASN A 383 32.49 -7.89 -17.65
N THR A 384 33.47 -7.63 -16.79
CA THR A 384 33.46 -8.14 -15.41
C THR A 384 32.38 -7.48 -14.57
N LEU A 385 32.22 -6.15 -14.67
CA LEU A 385 31.18 -5.43 -13.94
C LEU A 385 29.77 -5.83 -14.39
N ILE A 386 29.54 -5.96 -15.70
CA ILE A 386 28.24 -6.36 -16.24
C ILE A 386 27.90 -7.78 -15.82
N ARG A 387 28.86 -8.71 -15.87
CA ARG A 387 28.70 -10.09 -15.37
C ARG A 387 28.35 -10.08 -13.88
N TYR A 388 29.14 -9.39 -13.06
CA TYR A 388 28.86 -9.22 -11.63
C TYR A 388 27.46 -8.66 -11.37
N THR A 389 27.04 -7.64 -12.12
CA THR A 389 25.71 -7.02 -11.98
C THR A 389 24.58 -7.97 -12.35
N LYS A 390 24.78 -8.87 -13.32
CA LYS A 390 23.82 -9.92 -13.65
C LYS A 390 23.76 -10.97 -12.54
N ASP A 391 24.92 -11.43 -12.07
CA ASP A 391 25.04 -12.50 -11.07
C ASP A 391 24.44 -12.10 -9.73
N LEU A 392 24.42 -10.80 -9.40
CA LEU A 392 23.75 -10.28 -8.22
C LEU A 392 22.23 -10.55 -8.22
N HIS A 393 21.58 -10.62 -9.37
CA HIS A 393 20.14 -10.80 -9.48
C HIS A 393 19.83 -12.26 -9.77
N PRO A 394 19.58 -13.10 -8.76
CA PRO A 394 19.13 -14.46 -9.02
C PRO A 394 17.81 -14.36 -9.78
N GLU A 395 17.77 -14.95 -10.97
CA GLU A 395 16.52 -15.19 -11.68
C GLU A 395 15.71 -16.20 -10.88
N ASN A 396 15.06 -15.73 -9.81
CA ASN A 396 14.11 -16.54 -9.06
C ASN A 396 12.90 -16.78 -9.98
N GLN A 397 12.92 -17.92 -10.68
CA GLN A 397 11.78 -18.41 -11.44
C GLN A 397 10.52 -18.47 -10.55
N LEU A 398 10.69 -18.72 -9.25
CA LEU A 398 9.63 -18.75 -8.26
C LEU A 398 8.87 -17.42 -8.14
N ASP A 399 9.59 -16.30 -8.04
CA ASP A 399 8.97 -14.95 -7.95
C ASP A 399 8.13 -14.65 -9.20
N THR A 400 8.60 -15.11 -10.36
CA THR A 400 7.91 -14.91 -11.63
C THR A 400 6.66 -15.78 -11.69
N LYS A 401 6.74 -17.05 -11.27
CA LYS A 401 5.60 -17.98 -11.22
C LYS A 401 4.53 -17.50 -10.23
N LEU A 402 4.91 -17.06 -9.03
CA LEU A 402 3.97 -16.58 -8.00
C LEU A 402 3.13 -15.39 -8.50
N ARG A 403 3.72 -14.49 -9.28
CA ARG A 403 2.98 -13.35 -9.87
C ARG A 403 1.88 -13.75 -10.84
N PHE A 404 1.98 -14.90 -11.49
CA PHE A 404 0.93 -15.40 -12.38
C PHE A 404 -0.05 -16.30 -11.63
N ILE A 405 0.46 -17.14 -10.73
CA ILE A 405 -0.35 -18.09 -9.96
C ILE A 405 -1.33 -17.35 -9.04
N ILE A 406 -0.88 -16.32 -8.32
CA ILE A 406 -1.70 -15.64 -7.31
C ILE A 406 -2.94 -14.96 -7.94
N PRO A 407 -2.83 -14.16 -9.02
CA PRO A 407 -4.01 -13.63 -9.70
C PRO A 407 -4.91 -14.71 -10.30
N VAL A 408 -4.34 -15.78 -10.84
CA VAL A 408 -5.12 -16.91 -11.40
C VAL A 408 -5.92 -17.62 -10.30
N LEU A 409 -5.31 -17.84 -9.13
CA LEU A 409 -6.01 -18.36 -7.96
C LEU A 409 -7.12 -17.40 -7.50
N GLY A 410 -6.84 -16.09 -7.48
CA GLY A 410 -7.85 -15.07 -7.19
C GLY A 410 -9.06 -15.17 -8.13
N LEU A 411 -8.82 -15.21 -9.44
CA LEU A 411 -9.86 -15.43 -10.45
C LEU A 411 -10.61 -16.74 -10.22
N ALA A 412 -9.90 -17.87 -10.09
CA ALA A 412 -10.49 -19.18 -9.95
C ALA A 412 -11.38 -19.27 -8.70
N PHE A 413 -10.92 -18.78 -7.56
CA PHE A 413 -11.72 -18.74 -6.33
C PHE A 413 -12.89 -17.78 -6.43
N GLY A 414 -12.74 -16.64 -7.11
CA GLY A 414 -13.84 -15.70 -7.35
C GLY A 414 -14.92 -16.32 -8.23
N PHE A 415 -14.54 -17.02 -9.30
CA PHE A 415 -15.47 -17.75 -10.17
C PHE A 415 -16.16 -18.90 -9.44
N LEU A 416 -15.42 -19.72 -8.69
CA LEU A 416 -16.00 -20.84 -7.93
C LEU A 416 -16.95 -20.37 -6.83
N GLY A 417 -16.58 -19.29 -6.13
CA GLY A 417 -17.43 -18.69 -5.10
C GLY A 417 -18.73 -18.12 -5.68
N GLY A 418 -18.62 -17.42 -6.82
CA GLY A 418 -19.78 -16.97 -7.58
C GLY A 418 -20.63 -18.12 -8.11
N TRP A 419 -20.01 -19.15 -8.68
CA TRP A 419 -20.70 -20.31 -9.24
C TRP A 419 -21.50 -21.08 -8.21
N LYS A 420 -20.90 -21.37 -7.05
CA LYS A 420 -21.58 -22.06 -5.95
C LYS A 420 -22.72 -21.24 -5.35
N SER A 421 -22.75 -19.92 -5.58
CA SER A 421 -23.91 -19.10 -5.25
C SER A 421 -25.06 -19.23 -6.28
N HIS A 422 -24.87 -19.97 -7.37
CA HIS A 422 -25.94 -20.26 -8.35
C HIS A 422 -26.69 -21.55 -8.01
N GLU A 423 -25.99 -22.61 -7.60
CA GLU A 423 -26.58 -23.82 -6.98
C GLU A 423 -27.30 -23.47 -5.68
#